data_AF-A0AAU7JZM2-F1
#
_entry.id   AF-A0AAU7JZM2-F1
#
_cell.length_a   1.000
_cell.length_b   1.000
_cell.length_c   1.000
_cell.angle_alpha   90.00
_cell.angle_beta   90.00
_cell.angle_gamma   90.00
#
_symmetry.space_group_name_H-M   'P 1'
#
loop_
_entity.id
_entity.type
_entity.pdbx_description
1 polymer ?
#
loop_
_entity_poly.entity_id
_entity_poly.type
_entity_poly.pdbx_seq_one_letter_code
_entity_poly.pdbx_strand_id
1 'polypeptide(L)'
;MHPVVAEVTARVTHRSRASRTAYLQRLSRAASELSLRPARTDLGCSNLAHAVAACGGSDRTTMAADTGVSLGIVTSYNDMLSAHAPFEHYPQAMKQTAREVGAVARVAGGVPAMCDGITQGRAGMELSLFSRDVIAMSTAIALSHDVFDGVLMLGVCDKIVPGLVAGALSFGHLPTALVPAGPMASGRSNADKAETRKAYAAGEAGRDELLASEVASYHSPGTCTFYGTANSNQMLMDVMGLHLPGAAFIHPDDPVRDALTAATTRRVAEIAGSEQPYGIGQVVDEKSVVNGVVALLATGGSTNHTMHLISMAAAAGVDLTWEDFDDLSAAIPSVARIYPNGPADVNHFHAAGGTAYLVRTLLDAGMLHEDVLTLAGRGLRHYTRKPVLVDGVLEFVEASQESLDPAVLRPATDPFAADGGLRVLRGTLGHAIIKVSAVADEHKVVQAPARVFTDQVGFLQAFSRRELDRDVVVVIREQGPSANGMPELHALTPSLGVLQKRGHAVALVTDGRMSGASGAIPAAIHVTPESVHAGPISKIQDGDVIRVDARTGRLDVLVDEDEFAARLPAQRVSDEGVGTGRELFAPMRAAVGRADEGAHVFAGLGRLYDHTTAAVTSEETR
;
A
#
# COMPACT_ATOMS: atom_id res chain seq x y z
N MET A 1 -22.05 -14.64 -4.09
CA MET A 1 -21.44 -13.56 -3.30
C MET A 1 -21.67 -13.85 -1.83
N HIS A 2 -20.63 -13.74 -1.00
CA HIS A 2 -20.68 -13.93 0.44
C HIS A 2 -21.49 -12.79 1.10
N PRO A 3 -22.40 -13.07 2.05
CA PRO A 3 -23.29 -12.04 2.61
C PRO A 3 -22.56 -10.84 3.21
N VAL A 4 -21.52 -11.07 4.01
CA VAL A 4 -20.75 -9.98 4.65
C VAL A 4 -20.04 -9.10 3.60
N VAL A 5 -19.48 -9.70 2.54
CA VAL A 5 -18.83 -8.94 1.47
C VAL A 5 -19.85 -8.07 0.75
N ALA A 6 -21.04 -8.59 0.47
CA ALA A 6 -22.13 -7.83 -0.14
C ALA A 6 -22.61 -6.69 0.77
N GLU A 7 -22.77 -6.93 2.07
CA GLU A 7 -23.20 -5.93 3.05
C GLU A 7 -22.19 -4.79 3.21
N VAL A 8 -20.91 -5.12 3.41
CA VAL A 8 -19.83 -4.13 3.51
C VAL A 8 -19.75 -3.30 2.23
N THR A 9 -19.85 -3.96 1.07
CA THR A 9 -19.84 -3.26 -0.22
C THR A 9 -21.02 -2.29 -0.34
N ALA A 10 -22.23 -2.72 0.04
CA ALA A 10 -23.41 -1.85 0.02
C ALA A 10 -23.25 -0.63 0.93
N ARG A 11 -22.65 -0.81 2.11
CA ARG A 11 -22.36 0.27 3.06
C ARG A 11 -21.33 1.25 2.52
N VAL A 12 -20.22 0.76 1.95
CA VAL A 12 -19.20 1.57 1.28
C VAL A 12 -19.82 2.36 0.12
N THR A 13 -20.59 1.72 -0.76
CA THR A 13 -21.29 2.40 -1.87
C THR A 13 -22.29 3.45 -1.38
N HIS A 14 -23.04 3.16 -0.31
CA HIS A 14 -23.98 4.12 0.25
C HIS A 14 -23.25 5.37 0.78
N ARG A 15 -22.21 5.17 1.59
CA ARG A 15 -21.40 6.26 2.18
C ARG A 15 -20.66 7.07 1.11
N SER A 16 -20.20 6.41 0.05
CA SER A 16 -19.46 7.02 -1.06
C SER A 16 -20.34 7.73 -2.08
N ARG A 17 -21.67 7.61 -2.03
CA ARG A 17 -22.56 7.99 -3.15
C ARG A 17 -22.31 9.42 -3.65
N ALA A 18 -22.23 10.40 -2.75
CA ALA A 18 -22.04 11.80 -3.12
C ALA A 18 -20.64 12.05 -3.72
N SER A 19 -19.58 11.65 -3.01
CA SER A 19 -18.19 11.83 -3.45
C SER A 19 -17.88 11.08 -4.73
N ARG A 20 -18.37 9.85 -4.88
CA ARG A 20 -18.18 9.01 -6.07
C ARG A 20 -18.91 9.58 -7.28
N THR A 21 -20.14 10.05 -7.10
CA THR A 21 -20.90 10.71 -8.17
C THR A 21 -20.16 11.96 -8.66
N ALA A 22 -19.74 12.83 -7.75
CA ALA A 22 -19.01 14.05 -8.09
C ALA A 22 -17.68 13.74 -8.80
N TYR A 23 -16.96 12.71 -8.33
CA TYR A 23 -15.74 12.22 -8.96
C TYR A 23 -15.99 11.76 -10.41
N LEU A 24 -16.97 10.87 -10.63
CA LEU A 24 -17.28 10.33 -11.96
C LEU A 24 -17.80 11.42 -12.92
N GLN A 25 -18.57 12.40 -12.43
CA GLN A 25 -18.99 13.56 -13.23
C GLN A 25 -17.80 14.42 -13.67
N ARG A 26 -16.80 14.63 -12.79
CA ARG A 26 -15.55 15.30 -13.18
C ARG A 26 -14.81 14.51 -14.26
N LEU A 27 -14.71 13.19 -14.12
CA LEU A 27 -14.05 12.35 -15.13
C LEU A 27 -14.80 12.36 -16.46
N SER A 28 -16.13 12.29 -16.43
CA SER A 28 -16.96 12.35 -17.64
C SER A 28 -16.80 13.69 -18.35
N ARG A 29 -16.70 14.81 -17.63
CA ARG A 29 -16.38 16.12 -18.21
C ARG A 29 -15.01 16.13 -18.89
N ALA A 30 -13.97 15.69 -18.19
CA ALA A 30 -12.62 15.61 -18.75
C ALA A 30 -12.56 14.68 -19.98
N ALA A 31 -13.21 13.52 -19.92
CA ALA A 31 -13.31 12.59 -21.04
C ALA A 31 -14.10 13.18 -22.23
N SER A 32 -15.16 13.95 -21.97
CA SER A 32 -15.94 14.62 -23.01
C SER A 32 -15.14 15.72 -23.69
N GLU A 33 -14.36 16.49 -22.93
CA GLU A 33 -13.42 17.47 -23.45
C GLU A 33 -12.38 16.79 -24.38
N LEU A 34 -11.83 15.65 -23.96
CA LEU A 34 -10.89 14.84 -24.75
C LEU A 34 -11.52 14.17 -26.00
N SER A 35 -12.78 13.75 -25.94
CA SER A 35 -13.45 13.07 -27.06
C SER A 35 -14.03 14.03 -28.09
N LEU A 36 -14.25 15.30 -27.72
CA LEU A 36 -14.48 16.36 -28.69
C LEU A 36 -13.20 16.68 -29.46
N ARG A 37 -12.02 16.60 -28.80
CA ARG A 37 -10.70 16.94 -29.34
C ARG A 37 -9.60 16.25 -28.49
N PRO A 38 -8.71 15.41 -29.05
CA PRO A 38 -7.58 14.86 -28.28
C PRO A 38 -6.82 16.00 -27.59
N ALA A 39 -6.37 15.83 -26.34
CA ALA A 39 -5.82 16.92 -25.49
C ALA A 39 -4.83 17.85 -26.21
N ARG A 40 -4.02 17.24 -27.07
CA ARG A 40 -2.98 17.85 -27.90
C ARG A 40 -3.46 18.63 -29.14
N THR A 41 -4.69 18.43 -29.60
CA THR A 41 -5.28 19.15 -30.76
C THR A 41 -5.90 20.50 -30.37
N ASP A 42 -6.20 20.72 -29.09
CA ASP A 42 -6.65 22.02 -28.57
C ASP A 42 -5.47 22.90 -28.11
N LEU A 43 -4.25 22.36 -28.11
CA LEU A 43 -3.04 23.13 -27.87
C LEU A 43 -2.78 24.10 -29.03
N GLY A 44 -2.60 25.38 -28.70
CA GLY A 44 -2.09 26.35 -29.67
C GLY A 44 -0.77 25.85 -30.28
N CYS A 45 -0.51 26.16 -31.55
CA CYS A 45 0.62 25.61 -32.31
C CYS A 45 1.98 25.71 -31.59
N SER A 46 2.20 26.76 -30.79
CA SER A 46 3.40 26.91 -29.95
C SER A 46 3.48 25.83 -28.87
N ASN A 47 2.40 25.56 -28.15
CA ASN A 47 2.34 24.53 -27.10
C ASN A 47 2.53 23.13 -27.69
N LEU A 48 1.88 22.86 -28.84
CA LEU A 48 2.08 21.61 -29.56
C LEU A 48 3.54 21.46 -30.02
N ALA A 49 4.16 22.53 -30.53
CA ALA A 49 5.58 22.52 -30.90
C ALA A 49 6.49 22.16 -29.72
N HIS A 50 6.23 22.69 -28.51
CA HIS A 50 6.95 22.29 -27.30
C HIS A 50 6.76 20.80 -26.98
N ALA A 51 5.53 20.28 -27.10
CA ALA A 51 5.23 18.89 -26.81
C ALA A 51 5.92 17.91 -27.78
N VAL A 52 6.11 18.29 -29.05
CA VAL A 52 6.65 17.40 -30.09
C VAL A 52 8.12 17.68 -30.46
N ALA A 53 8.73 18.75 -29.95
CA ALA A 53 10.10 19.15 -30.31
C ALA A 53 11.12 18.03 -30.07
N ALA A 54 10.98 17.31 -28.96
CA ALA A 54 11.84 16.17 -28.60
C ALA A 54 11.51 14.88 -29.37
N CYS A 55 10.41 14.85 -30.14
CA CYS A 55 10.06 13.71 -30.97
C CYS A 55 10.87 13.72 -32.27
N GLY A 56 11.50 12.59 -32.58
CA GLY A 56 12.22 12.36 -33.84
C GLY A 56 11.41 11.51 -34.82
N GLY A 57 11.68 11.66 -36.11
CA GLY A 57 11.12 10.79 -37.16
C GLY A 57 9.59 10.71 -37.16
N SER A 58 9.06 9.49 -37.29
CA SER A 58 7.62 9.20 -37.35
C SER A 58 6.87 9.62 -36.08
N ASP A 59 7.51 9.62 -34.91
CA ASP A 59 6.86 9.98 -33.64
C ASP A 59 6.35 11.42 -33.69
N ARG A 60 7.09 12.34 -34.32
CA ARG A 60 6.67 13.73 -34.49
C ARG A 60 5.42 13.84 -35.35
N THR A 61 5.35 13.09 -36.44
CA THR A 61 4.19 13.07 -37.33
C THR A 61 2.97 12.49 -36.62
N THR A 62 3.12 11.37 -35.91
CA THR A 62 2.03 10.75 -35.13
C THR A 62 1.52 11.69 -34.05
N MET A 63 2.41 12.39 -33.35
CA MET A 63 2.05 13.34 -32.29
C MET A 63 1.42 14.64 -32.80
N ALA A 64 1.83 15.10 -34.00
CA ALA A 64 1.25 16.27 -34.64
C ALA A 64 -0.06 15.98 -35.37
N ALA A 65 -0.37 14.71 -35.61
CA ALA A 65 -1.64 14.29 -36.20
C ALA A 65 -2.77 14.28 -35.16
N ASP A 66 -3.99 14.50 -35.64
CA ASP A 66 -5.21 14.54 -34.82
C ASP A 66 -5.65 13.16 -34.30
N THR A 67 -5.02 12.06 -34.75
CA THR A 67 -5.53 10.69 -34.53
C THR A 67 -4.53 9.72 -33.90
N GLY A 68 -3.29 10.12 -33.64
CA GLY A 68 -2.32 9.23 -32.98
C GLY A 68 -2.64 9.01 -31.49
N VAL A 69 -2.11 7.97 -30.87
CA VAL A 69 -2.22 7.74 -29.41
C VAL A 69 -0.91 8.11 -28.73
N SER A 70 -0.97 8.92 -27.66
CA SER A 70 0.16 9.38 -26.86
C SER A 70 0.13 8.77 -25.47
N LEU A 71 1.19 8.07 -25.07
CA LEU A 71 1.29 7.44 -23.75
C LEU A 71 2.31 8.18 -22.87
N GLY A 72 1.93 8.48 -21.64
CA GLY A 72 2.82 9.00 -20.61
C GLY A 72 3.42 7.86 -19.78
N ILE A 73 4.72 7.89 -19.53
CA ILE A 73 5.42 6.97 -18.64
C ILE A 73 5.85 7.76 -17.41
N VAL A 74 5.36 7.39 -16.24
CA VAL A 74 5.82 7.93 -14.95
C VAL A 74 6.69 6.86 -14.29
N THR A 75 7.94 7.19 -14.00
CA THR A 75 8.92 6.20 -13.52
C THR A 75 9.44 6.52 -12.13
N SER A 76 9.55 5.49 -11.29
CA SER A 76 10.23 5.55 -10.00
C SER A 76 11.69 5.02 -10.09
N TYR A 77 12.31 5.09 -11.27
CA TYR A 77 13.66 4.59 -11.50
C TYR A 77 14.71 5.29 -10.62
N ASN A 78 15.59 4.47 -10.04
CA ASN A 78 16.93 4.83 -9.63
C ASN A 78 17.84 3.60 -9.73
N ASP A 79 19.13 3.81 -9.90
CA ASP A 79 20.17 2.76 -9.95
C ASP A 79 20.57 2.25 -8.55
N MET A 80 20.27 3.02 -7.51
CA MET A 80 20.62 2.74 -6.12
C MET A 80 19.90 1.51 -5.55
N LEU A 81 18.62 1.31 -5.88
CA LEU A 81 17.75 0.33 -5.22
C LEU A 81 17.46 -0.85 -6.15
N SER A 82 17.66 -2.08 -5.64
CA SER A 82 17.41 -3.31 -6.39
C SER A 82 16.01 -3.37 -7.00
N ALA A 83 15.00 -2.83 -6.30
CA ALA A 83 13.61 -2.82 -6.72
C ALA A 83 13.30 -1.86 -7.89
N HIS A 84 14.18 -0.88 -8.15
CA HIS A 84 13.95 0.20 -9.12
C HIS A 84 14.97 0.21 -10.25
N ALA A 85 16.18 -0.32 -10.01
CA ALA A 85 17.19 -0.47 -11.04
C ALA A 85 16.69 -1.17 -12.32
N PRO A 86 15.81 -2.20 -12.26
CA PRO A 86 15.26 -2.82 -13.47
C PRO A 86 14.54 -1.84 -14.41
N PHE A 87 14.00 -0.73 -13.89
CA PHE A 87 13.27 0.24 -14.70
C PHE A 87 14.15 1.08 -15.64
N GLU A 88 15.49 0.93 -15.62
CA GLU A 88 16.39 1.65 -16.53
C GLU A 88 15.99 1.48 -18.00
N HIS A 89 15.68 0.23 -18.39
CA HIS A 89 15.46 -0.13 -19.78
C HIS A 89 13.97 -0.14 -20.18
N TYR A 90 13.07 -0.19 -19.19
CA TYR A 90 11.62 -0.32 -19.42
C TYR A 90 11.06 0.81 -20.29
N PRO A 91 11.37 2.10 -20.05
CA PRO A 91 10.86 3.18 -20.89
C PRO A 91 11.25 3.05 -22.36
N GLN A 92 12.43 2.51 -22.68
CA GLN A 92 12.85 2.33 -24.08
C GLN A 92 12.11 1.16 -24.73
N ALA A 93 11.96 0.04 -24.02
CA ALA A 93 11.15 -1.09 -24.49
C ALA A 93 9.69 -0.68 -24.76
N MET A 94 9.08 0.06 -23.83
CA MET A 94 7.71 0.57 -23.98
C MET A 94 7.57 1.54 -25.16
N LYS A 95 8.54 2.44 -25.36
CA LYS A 95 8.56 3.31 -26.55
C LYS A 95 8.58 2.52 -27.84
N GLN A 96 9.40 1.48 -27.90
CA GLN A 96 9.48 0.62 -29.07
C GLN A 96 8.15 -0.11 -29.31
N THR A 97 7.57 -0.71 -28.28
CA THR A 97 6.27 -1.38 -28.36
C THR A 97 5.14 -0.42 -28.76
N ALA A 98 5.13 0.80 -28.24
CA ALA A 98 4.11 1.79 -28.63
C ALA A 98 4.17 2.08 -30.13
N ARG A 99 5.37 2.25 -30.70
CA ARG A 99 5.54 2.49 -32.14
C ARG A 99 5.02 1.33 -33.00
N GLU A 100 5.21 0.09 -32.56
CA GLU A 100 4.73 -1.11 -33.25
C GLU A 100 3.21 -1.13 -33.42
N VAL A 101 2.47 -0.48 -32.52
CA VAL A 101 1.00 -0.36 -32.58
C VAL A 101 0.53 1.03 -33.02
N GLY A 102 1.42 1.85 -33.60
CA GLY A 102 1.07 3.18 -34.10
C GLY A 102 0.89 4.27 -33.03
N ALA A 103 1.27 3.99 -31.78
CA ALA A 103 1.27 4.93 -30.67
C ALA A 103 2.67 5.52 -30.42
N VAL A 104 2.74 6.56 -29.58
CA VAL A 104 4.00 7.17 -29.12
C VAL A 104 4.02 7.20 -27.61
N ALA A 105 4.99 6.56 -26.98
CA ALA A 105 5.20 6.67 -25.54
C ALA A 105 6.32 7.65 -25.19
N ARG A 106 6.19 8.39 -24.10
CA ARG A 106 7.21 9.34 -23.62
C ARG A 106 7.28 9.28 -22.10
N VAL A 107 8.49 9.47 -21.56
CA VAL A 107 8.62 9.67 -20.11
C VAL A 107 8.01 11.03 -19.78
N ALA A 108 6.91 11.01 -19.05
CA ALA A 108 6.19 12.19 -18.60
C ALA A 108 6.89 12.84 -17.40
N GLY A 109 7.44 12.02 -16.50
CA GLY A 109 8.20 12.50 -15.35
C GLY A 109 8.77 11.36 -14.52
N GLY A 110 9.70 11.72 -13.64
CA GLY A 110 10.20 10.85 -12.59
C GLY A 110 9.55 11.19 -11.25
N VAL A 111 9.24 10.18 -10.45
CA VAL A 111 8.80 10.35 -9.05
C VAL A 111 9.90 9.91 -8.10
N PRO A 112 10.00 10.50 -6.89
CA PRO A 112 10.99 10.05 -5.93
C PRO A 112 10.74 8.60 -5.51
N ALA A 113 11.81 7.85 -5.28
CA ALA A 113 11.75 6.44 -4.91
C ALA A 113 12.67 6.19 -3.71
N MET A 114 12.08 6.16 -2.52
CA MET A 114 12.80 5.85 -1.29
C MET A 114 12.69 4.38 -0.90
N CYS A 115 13.69 3.88 -0.18
CA CYS A 115 13.68 2.54 0.37
C CYS A 115 13.51 2.58 1.89
N ASP A 116 12.38 2.03 2.36
CA ASP A 116 12.14 1.84 3.78
C ASP A 116 13.23 0.97 4.41
N GLY A 117 13.69 -0.09 3.72
CA GLY A 117 14.77 -0.95 4.20
C GLY A 117 16.11 -0.23 4.46
N ILE A 118 16.42 0.85 3.72
CA ILE A 118 17.63 1.67 3.98
C ILE A 118 17.40 2.66 5.11
N THR A 119 16.19 3.23 5.19
CA THR A 119 15.88 4.32 6.13
C THR A 119 15.46 3.80 7.50
N GLN A 120 15.15 2.51 7.65
CA GLN A 120 14.77 1.87 8.92
C GLN A 120 15.78 2.19 10.05
N GLY A 121 15.25 2.67 11.18
CA GLY A 121 16.06 3.08 12.34
C GLY A 121 16.87 4.37 12.15
N ARG A 122 16.63 5.13 11.07
CA ARG A 122 17.28 6.42 10.79
C ARG A 122 16.23 7.53 10.68
N ALA A 123 16.68 8.79 10.82
CA ALA A 123 15.83 9.98 10.70
C ALA A 123 15.06 10.06 9.36
N GLY A 124 15.61 9.51 8.27
CA GLY A 124 14.94 9.47 6.98
C GLY A 124 13.62 8.68 6.96
N MET A 125 13.39 7.77 7.91
CA MET A 125 12.13 7.01 8.01
C MET A 125 10.93 7.91 8.32
N GLU A 126 11.14 9.07 8.94
CA GLU A 126 10.11 10.08 9.20
C GLU A 126 9.57 10.72 7.90
N LEU A 127 10.28 10.55 6.78
CA LEU A 127 9.82 10.97 5.45
C LEU A 127 9.10 9.87 4.69
N SER A 128 9.12 8.63 5.20
CA SER A 128 8.56 7.45 4.52
C SER A 128 7.11 7.67 4.12
N LEU A 129 6.23 7.93 5.09
CA LEU A 129 4.81 8.08 4.78
C LEU A 129 4.54 9.28 3.86
N PHE A 130 5.20 10.42 4.09
CA PHE A 130 5.02 11.61 3.26
C PHE A 130 5.53 11.44 1.83
N SER A 131 6.49 10.55 1.58
CA SER A 131 6.93 10.26 0.21
C SER A 131 5.78 9.77 -0.67
N ARG A 132 4.80 9.03 -0.11
CA ARG A 132 3.59 8.64 -0.85
C ARG A 132 2.87 9.85 -1.43
N ASP A 133 2.70 10.88 -0.61
CA ASP A 133 1.95 12.07 -0.98
C ASP A 133 2.74 12.96 -1.94
N VAL A 134 4.07 13.05 -1.75
CA VAL A 134 4.96 13.69 -2.74
C VAL A 134 4.90 12.95 -4.07
N ILE A 135 4.89 11.62 -4.09
CA ILE A 135 4.78 10.83 -5.33
C ILE A 135 3.45 11.08 -6.02
N ALA A 136 2.34 11.18 -5.29
CA ALA A 136 1.05 11.54 -5.86
C ALA A 136 1.07 12.95 -6.47
N MET A 137 1.66 13.93 -5.78
CA MET A 137 1.83 15.29 -6.31
C MET A 137 2.77 15.34 -7.53
N SER A 138 3.90 14.63 -7.50
CA SER A 138 4.83 14.53 -8.62
C SER A 138 4.21 13.84 -9.83
N THR A 139 3.40 12.80 -9.60
CA THR A 139 2.60 12.16 -10.65
C THR A 139 1.63 13.15 -11.28
N ALA A 140 0.92 13.93 -10.46
CA ALA A 140 -0.01 14.93 -10.97
C ALA A 140 0.70 16.00 -11.82
N ILE A 141 1.88 16.47 -11.39
CA ILE A 141 2.72 17.39 -12.17
C ILE A 141 3.18 16.76 -13.49
N ALA A 142 3.58 15.49 -13.48
CA ALA A 142 4.00 14.78 -14.69
C ALA A 142 2.86 14.64 -15.71
N LEU A 143 1.63 14.44 -15.24
CA LEU A 143 0.45 14.26 -16.11
C LEU A 143 -0.21 15.59 -16.51
N SER A 144 0.03 16.68 -15.78
CA SER A 144 -0.55 18.01 -16.08
C SER A 144 -0.03 18.66 -17.35
N HIS A 145 0.88 18.00 -18.08
CA HIS A 145 1.22 18.39 -19.45
C HIS A 145 0.04 18.31 -20.40
N ASP A 146 -0.98 17.49 -20.07
CA ASP A 146 -2.24 17.40 -20.80
C ASP A 146 -2.04 17.06 -22.30
N VAL A 147 -1.19 16.08 -22.56
CA VAL A 147 -0.81 15.61 -23.91
C VAL A 147 -0.83 14.09 -24.02
N PHE A 148 -1.43 13.40 -23.05
CA PHE A 148 -1.41 11.95 -22.94
C PHE A 148 -2.84 11.41 -23.04
N ASP A 149 -2.98 10.33 -23.80
CA ASP A 149 -4.22 9.59 -24.02
C ASP A 149 -4.26 8.31 -23.15
N GLY A 150 -3.13 7.95 -22.51
CA GLY A 150 -3.02 6.84 -21.57
C GLY A 150 -1.70 6.88 -20.79
N VAL A 151 -1.59 6.11 -19.71
CA VAL A 151 -0.49 6.21 -18.75
C VAL A 151 0.06 4.83 -18.35
N LEU A 152 1.39 4.72 -18.30
CA LEU A 152 2.14 3.57 -17.79
C LEU A 152 2.94 4.01 -16.56
N MET A 153 2.73 3.34 -15.44
CA MET A 153 3.26 3.75 -14.15
C MET A 153 4.24 2.70 -13.62
N LEU A 154 5.53 3.03 -13.57
CA LEU A 154 6.59 2.12 -13.14
C LEU A 154 6.85 2.32 -11.65
N GLY A 155 6.33 1.42 -10.81
CA GLY A 155 6.51 1.50 -9.37
C GLY A 155 6.29 0.18 -8.65
N VAL A 156 7.06 -0.04 -7.58
CA VAL A 156 6.99 -1.30 -6.82
C VAL A 156 7.02 -1.14 -5.30
N CYS A 157 7.94 -0.33 -4.79
CA CYS A 157 8.22 -0.21 -3.36
C CYS A 157 7.03 0.38 -2.58
N ASP A 158 7.11 0.24 -1.26
CA ASP A 158 6.06 0.42 -0.26
C ASP A 158 5.14 1.64 -0.52
N LYS A 159 5.71 2.84 -0.56
CA LYS A 159 4.97 4.11 -0.65
C LYS A 159 4.71 4.56 -2.09
N ILE A 160 5.41 3.94 -3.05
CA ILE A 160 5.39 4.35 -4.45
C ILE A 160 4.08 4.00 -5.11
N VAL A 161 3.66 2.73 -5.03
CA VAL A 161 2.40 2.28 -5.63
C VAL A 161 1.19 3.09 -5.17
N PRO A 162 0.93 3.26 -3.85
CA PRO A 162 -0.22 4.05 -3.43
C PRO A 162 -0.12 5.53 -3.82
N GLY A 163 1.09 6.11 -3.88
CA GLY A 163 1.29 7.47 -4.39
C GLY A 163 0.98 7.59 -5.89
N LEU A 164 1.49 6.66 -6.69
CA LEU A 164 1.24 6.57 -8.13
C LEU A 164 -0.26 6.42 -8.43
N VAL A 165 -0.95 5.53 -7.72
CA VAL A 165 -2.40 5.31 -7.87
C VAL A 165 -3.18 6.57 -7.47
N ALA A 166 -2.89 7.16 -6.31
CA ALA A 166 -3.57 8.38 -5.88
C ALA A 166 -3.36 9.56 -6.85
N GLY A 167 -2.15 9.72 -7.38
CA GLY A 167 -1.84 10.71 -8.40
C GLY A 167 -2.57 10.46 -9.72
N ALA A 168 -2.56 9.21 -10.22
CA ALA A 168 -3.26 8.83 -11.44
C ALA A 168 -4.78 9.01 -11.35
N LEU A 169 -5.38 8.77 -10.18
CA LEU A 169 -6.82 8.96 -9.95
C LEU A 169 -7.26 10.43 -10.07
N SER A 170 -6.34 11.39 -9.93
CA SER A 170 -6.62 12.80 -10.26
C SER A 170 -6.88 13.01 -11.75
N PHE A 171 -6.29 12.16 -12.60
CA PHE A 171 -6.48 12.06 -14.04
C PHE A 171 -7.27 10.79 -14.40
N GLY A 172 -8.25 10.44 -13.55
CA GLY A 172 -8.92 9.13 -13.59
C GLY A 172 -9.64 8.78 -14.89
N HIS A 173 -9.79 9.72 -15.82
CA HIS A 173 -10.34 9.50 -17.15
C HIS A 173 -9.33 8.84 -18.11
N LEU A 174 -8.02 8.87 -17.79
CA LEU A 174 -6.98 8.26 -18.60
C LEU A 174 -6.87 6.75 -18.34
N PRO A 175 -6.86 5.91 -19.38
CA PRO A 175 -6.45 4.52 -19.28
C PRO A 175 -5.07 4.44 -18.62
N THR A 176 -4.95 3.70 -17.53
CA THR A 176 -3.69 3.62 -16.78
C THR A 176 -3.40 2.18 -16.39
N ALA A 177 -2.15 1.78 -16.54
CA ALA A 177 -1.64 0.52 -15.99
C ALA A 177 -0.46 0.77 -15.06
N LEU A 178 -0.42 0.03 -13.94
CA LEU A 178 0.83 -0.14 -13.20
C LEU A 178 1.66 -1.24 -13.87
N VAL A 179 2.98 -1.06 -13.90
CA VAL A 179 3.92 -2.01 -14.46
C VAL A 179 4.99 -2.34 -13.40
N PRO A 180 4.93 -3.53 -12.78
CA PRO A 180 5.89 -3.92 -11.78
C PRO A 180 7.20 -4.42 -12.38
N ALA A 181 8.31 -4.23 -11.67
CA ALA A 181 9.57 -4.90 -12.00
C ALA A 181 9.56 -6.39 -11.61
N GLY A 182 8.90 -6.71 -10.49
CA GLY A 182 8.86 -8.06 -9.91
C GLY A 182 9.78 -8.24 -8.69
N PRO A 183 9.64 -9.38 -7.98
CA PRO A 183 10.49 -9.73 -6.86
C PRO A 183 11.85 -10.23 -7.34
N MET A 184 12.88 -10.03 -6.51
CA MET A 184 14.18 -10.69 -6.69
C MET A 184 14.02 -12.21 -6.54
N ALA A 185 14.96 -12.99 -7.07
CA ALA A 185 14.99 -14.43 -6.87
C ALA A 185 15.16 -14.78 -5.37
N SER A 186 14.71 -15.98 -4.98
CA SER A 186 14.89 -16.45 -3.60
C SER A 186 16.38 -16.61 -3.29
N GLY A 187 16.86 -15.87 -2.28
CA GLY A 187 18.23 -15.93 -1.80
C GLY A 187 18.37 -16.83 -0.57
N ARG A 188 19.31 -16.45 0.31
CA ARG A 188 19.50 -17.11 1.61
C ARG A 188 18.21 -17.12 2.43
N SER A 189 17.91 -18.25 3.07
CA SER A 189 16.67 -18.42 3.83
C SER A 189 16.61 -17.50 5.06
N ASN A 190 15.40 -17.18 5.52
CA ASN A 190 15.22 -16.36 6.72
C ASN A 190 15.67 -17.08 8.00
N ALA A 191 15.56 -18.41 8.06
CA ALA A 191 16.05 -19.21 9.17
C ALA A 191 17.58 -19.07 9.28
N ASP A 192 18.29 -19.22 8.17
CA ASP A 192 19.76 -19.09 8.15
C ASP A 192 20.21 -17.68 8.54
N LYS A 193 19.49 -16.65 8.08
CA LYS A 193 19.72 -15.26 8.52
C LYS A 193 19.54 -15.09 10.03
N ALA A 194 18.46 -15.64 10.58
CA ALA A 194 18.17 -15.54 12.01
C ALA A 194 19.27 -16.21 12.84
N GLU A 195 19.79 -17.36 12.40
CA GLU A 195 20.93 -18.02 13.05
C GLU A 195 22.21 -17.18 12.96
N THR A 196 22.54 -16.61 11.80
CA THR A 196 23.71 -15.71 11.70
C THR A 196 23.57 -14.47 12.58
N ARG A 197 22.36 -13.88 12.68
CA ARG A 197 22.10 -12.75 13.60
C ARG A 197 22.25 -13.15 15.07
N LYS A 198 21.83 -14.36 15.46
CA LYS A 198 22.02 -14.89 16.81
C LYS A 198 23.51 -15.09 17.12
N ALA A 199 24.25 -15.72 16.21
CA ALA A 199 25.69 -15.92 16.35
C ALA A 199 26.43 -14.58 16.49
N TYR A 200 26.08 -13.58 15.67
CA TYR A 200 26.64 -12.23 15.79
C TYR A 200 26.32 -11.59 17.15
N ALA A 201 25.07 -11.69 17.61
CA ALA A 201 24.66 -11.17 18.92
C ALA A 201 25.36 -11.89 20.09
N ALA A 202 25.72 -13.16 19.92
CA ALA A 202 26.50 -13.95 20.88
C ALA A 202 28.02 -13.67 20.80
N GLY A 203 28.50 -12.91 19.82
CA GLY A 203 29.92 -12.68 19.57
C GLY A 203 30.63 -13.86 18.88
N GLU A 204 29.87 -14.83 18.39
CA GLU A 204 30.36 -16.04 17.71
C GLU A 204 30.55 -15.83 16.20
N ALA A 205 29.97 -14.78 15.63
CA ALA A 205 30.16 -14.37 14.24
C ALA A 205 30.68 -12.94 14.15
N GLY A 206 31.52 -12.69 13.14
CA GLY A 206 32.06 -11.36 12.85
C GLY A 206 31.07 -10.45 12.11
N ARG A 207 31.37 -9.14 12.05
CA ARG A 207 30.57 -8.18 11.26
C ARG A 207 30.53 -8.55 9.78
N ASP A 208 31.63 -9.04 9.24
CA ASP A 208 31.74 -9.38 7.82
C ASP A 208 30.89 -10.61 7.47
N GLU A 209 30.79 -11.59 8.38
CA GLU A 209 29.93 -12.77 8.22
C GLU A 209 28.44 -12.38 8.27
N LEU A 210 28.06 -11.50 9.20
CA LEU A 210 26.72 -10.95 9.25
C LEU A 210 26.38 -10.22 7.95
N LEU A 211 27.29 -9.34 7.48
CA LEU A 211 27.09 -8.59 6.25
C LEU A 211 26.98 -9.52 5.04
N ALA A 212 27.85 -10.53 4.92
CA ALA A 212 27.79 -11.50 3.83
C ALA A 212 26.45 -12.26 3.82
N SER A 213 25.93 -12.63 5.00
CA SER A 213 24.61 -13.27 5.11
C SER A 213 23.46 -12.35 4.68
N GLU A 214 23.51 -11.07 5.04
CA GLU A 214 22.49 -10.08 4.62
C GLU A 214 22.58 -9.80 3.11
N VAL A 215 23.78 -9.63 2.56
CA VAL A 215 24.01 -9.42 1.12
C VAL A 215 23.55 -10.63 0.29
N ALA A 216 23.79 -11.85 0.77
CA ALA A 216 23.29 -13.07 0.12
C ALA A 216 21.75 -13.16 0.07
N SER A 217 21.05 -12.37 0.87
CA SER A 217 19.58 -12.26 0.79
C SER A 217 19.14 -11.24 -0.26
N TYR A 218 19.89 -10.16 -0.45
CA TYR A 218 19.63 -9.09 -1.42
C TYR A 218 20.59 -9.20 -2.62
N HIS A 219 20.64 -10.39 -3.24
CA HIS A 219 21.71 -10.77 -4.17
C HIS A 219 21.40 -10.46 -5.65
N SER A 220 20.17 -10.07 -5.98
CA SER A 220 19.74 -9.80 -7.36
C SER A 220 18.79 -8.59 -7.45
N PRO A 221 18.67 -7.95 -8.63
CA PRO A 221 17.65 -6.94 -8.88
C PRO A 221 16.23 -7.47 -8.64
N GLY A 222 15.32 -6.58 -8.26
CA GLY A 222 13.94 -6.88 -7.90
C GLY A 222 13.59 -6.44 -6.48
N THR A 223 12.29 -6.50 -6.17
CA THR A 223 11.76 -6.16 -4.84
C THR A 223 12.07 -7.26 -3.83
N CYS A 224 12.19 -6.90 -2.55
CA CYS A 224 12.42 -7.83 -1.45
C CYS A 224 11.49 -9.05 -1.54
N THR A 225 11.95 -10.23 -1.14
CA THR A 225 11.14 -11.47 -1.24
C THR A 225 10.11 -11.64 -0.12
N PHE A 226 10.18 -10.84 0.95
CA PHE A 226 9.20 -10.92 2.03
C PHE A 226 7.90 -10.21 1.69
N TYR A 227 6.80 -10.74 2.19
CA TYR A 227 5.44 -10.22 2.00
C TYR A 227 5.15 -9.05 2.94
N GLY A 228 5.91 -7.96 2.75
CA GLY A 228 5.65 -6.65 3.33
C GLY A 228 4.71 -5.82 2.45
N THR A 229 4.69 -4.51 2.69
CA THR A 229 3.79 -3.59 1.96
C THR A 229 4.09 -3.56 0.47
N ALA A 230 5.36 -3.60 0.04
CA ALA A 230 5.72 -3.57 -1.39
C ALA A 230 5.11 -4.74 -2.17
N ASN A 231 5.19 -5.97 -1.66
CA ASN A 231 4.60 -7.13 -2.33
C ASN A 231 3.08 -7.25 -2.10
N SER A 232 2.60 -6.79 -0.93
CA SER A 232 1.16 -6.65 -0.71
C SER A 232 0.56 -5.74 -1.79
N ASN A 233 1.16 -4.56 -2.04
CA ASN A 233 0.77 -3.67 -3.14
C ASN A 233 0.66 -4.43 -4.47
N GLN A 234 1.70 -5.17 -4.87
CA GLN A 234 1.70 -5.84 -6.17
C GLN A 234 0.53 -6.81 -6.34
N MET A 235 0.24 -7.60 -5.31
CA MET A 235 -0.89 -8.51 -5.34
C MET A 235 -2.23 -7.78 -5.34
N LEU A 236 -2.36 -6.70 -4.57
CA LEU A 236 -3.57 -5.88 -4.57
C LEU A 236 -3.83 -5.28 -5.95
N MET A 237 -2.80 -4.85 -6.67
CA MET A 237 -2.94 -4.27 -8.00
C MET A 237 -3.38 -5.30 -9.05
N ASP A 238 -2.97 -6.57 -8.94
CA ASP A 238 -3.58 -7.65 -9.73
C ASP A 238 -5.08 -7.79 -9.41
N VAL A 239 -5.44 -7.90 -8.13
CA VAL A 239 -6.83 -8.16 -7.69
C VAL A 239 -7.76 -6.96 -7.94
N MET A 240 -7.23 -5.74 -7.90
CA MET A 240 -7.95 -4.50 -8.22
C MET A 240 -8.01 -4.23 -9.73
N GLY A 241 -7.37 -5.06 -10.55
CA GLY A 241 -7.44 -4.96 -12.01
C GLY A 241 -6.52 -3.89 -12.64
N LEU A 242 -5.48 -3.44 -11.93
CA LEU A 242 -4.56 -2.39 -12.36
C LEU A 242 -3.28 -2.91 -13.05
N HIS A 243 -3.05 -4.22 -12.96
CA HIS A 243 -2.04 -4.94 -13.73
C HIS A 243 -2.69 -5.80 -14.82
N LEU A 244 -1.91 -6.30 -15.78
CA LEU A 244 -2.32 -7.49 -16.53
C LEU A 244 -2.27 -8.74 -15.63
N PRO A 245 -3.09 -9.78 -15.91
CA PRO A 245 -3.18 -10.97 -15.06
C PRO A 245 -1.82 -11.60 -14.74
N GLY A 246 -1.55 -11.80 -13.45
CA GLY A 246 -0.34 -12.48 -12.96
C GLY A 246 0.95 -11.68 -13.08
N ALA A 247 0.89 -10.37 -13.35
CA ALA A 247 2.10 -9.57 -13.53
C ALA A 247 2.88 -9.32 -12.23
N ALA A 248 2.24 -9.39 -11.05
CA ALA A 248 2.83 -9.01 -9.77
C ALA A 248 4.16 -9.70 -9.45
N PHE A 249 4.26 -11.01 -9.68
CA PHE A 249 5.34 -11.85 -9.12
C PHE A 249 6.27 -12.50 -10.16
N ILE A 250 6.18 -12.09 -11.44
CA ILE A 250 7.16 -12.48 -12.45
C ILE A 250 8.49 -11.79 -12.18
N HIS A 251 9.59 -12.54 -12.22
CA HIS A 251 10.92 -12.01 -11.94
C HIS A 251 11.38 -10.99 -12.99
N PRO A 252 12.23 -10.01 -12.62
CA PRO A 252 12.76 -9.02 -13.57
C PRO A 252 13.48 -9.64 -14.77
N ASP A 253 14.22 -10.74 -14.56
CA ASP A 253 15.04 -11.40 -15.59
C ASP A 253 14.28 -12.50 -16.35
N ASP A 254 13.01 -12.77 -16.00
CA ASP A 254 12.19 -13.75 -16.72
C ASP A 254 11.71 -13.13 -18.04
N PRO A 255 11.91 -13.78 -19.21
CA PRO A 255 11.43 -13.26 -20.49
C PRO A 255 9.92 -12.97 -20.54
N VAL A 256 9.12 -13.62 -19.69
CA VAL A 256 7.68 -13.31 -19.52
C VAL A 256 7.48 -11.86 -19.05
N ARG A 257 8.40 -11.28 -18.25
CA ARG A 257 8.34 -9.89 -17.79
C ARG A 257 8.39 -8.90 -18.95
N ASP A 258 9.33 -9.08 -19.87
CA ASP A 258 9.46 -8.22 -21.05
C ASP A 258 8.21 -8.31 -21.93
N ALA A 259 7.72 -9.54 -22.14
CA ALA A 259 6.53 -9.78 -22.92
C ALA A 259 5.27 -9.17 -22.27
N LEU A 260 5.12 -9.27 -20.95
CA LEU A 260 4.06 -8.61 -20.17
C LEU A 260 4.14 -7.09 -20.23
N THR A 261 5.35 -6.54 -20.17
CA THR A 261 5.59 -5.09 -20.25
C THR A 261 5.15 -4.55 -21.61
N ALA A 262 5.51 -5.28 -22.68
CA ALA A 262 5.06 -4.97 -24.02
C ALA A 262 3.53 -5.13 -24.16
N ALA A 263 2.95 -6.24 -23.68
CA ALA A 263 1.50 -6.46 -23.72
C ALA A 263 0.72 -5.40 -22.94
N THR A 264 1.24 -4.95 -21.79
CA THR A 264 0.63 -3.88 -21.00
C THR A 264 0.64 -2.55 -21.75
N THR A 265 1.76 -2.24 -22.42
CA THR A 265 1.87 -1.05 -23.28
C THR A 265 0.87 -1.08 -24.42
N ARG A 266 0.75 -2.21 -25.13
CA ARG A 266 -0.25 -2.40 -26.19
C ARG A 266 -1.66 -2.25 -25.64
N ARG A 267 -1.95 -2.85 -24.50
CA ARG A 267 -3.27 -2.82 -23.89
C ARG A 267 -3.71 -1.39 -23.53
N VAL A 268 -2.83 -0.59 -22.95
CA VAL A 268 -3.14 0.82 -22.64
C VAL A 268 -3.37 1.62 -23.93
N ALA A 269 -2.55 1.41 -24.98
CA ALA A 269 -2.75 2.05 -26.28
C ALA A 269 -4.09 1.66 -26.93
N GLU A 270 -4.46 0.38 -26.87
CA GLU A 270 -5.74 -0.14 -27.37
C GLU A 270 -6.94 0.50 -26.67
N ILE A 271 -6.91 0.61 -25.33
CA ILE A 271 -7.99 1.25 -24.58
C ILE A 271 -8.07 2.72 -24.95
N ALA A 272 -6.94 3.42 -24.99
CA ALA A 272 -6.85 4.85 -25.32
C ALA A 272 -7.37 5.16 -26.73
N GLY A 273 -7.06 4.31 -27.71
CA GLY A 273 -7.50 4.46 -29.11
C GLY A 273 -8.88 3.84 -29.42
N SER A 274 -9.58 3.30 -28.43
CA SER A 274 -10.89 2.67 -28.64
C SER A 274 -12.02 3.69 -28.79
N GLU A 275 -13.16 3.27 -29.35
CA GLU A 275 -14.35 4.13 -29.46
C GLU A 275 -14.94 4.54 -28.09
N GLN A 276 -14.71 3.72 -27.06
CA GLN A 276 -15.20 3.93 -25.70
C GLN A 276 -14.07 3.72 -24.69
N PRO A 277 -13.10 4.65 -24.61
CA PRO A 277 -12.01 4.54 -23.67
C PRO A 277 -12.55 4.60 -22.23
N TYR A 278 -11.89 3.90 -21.33
CA TYR A 278 -12.15 3.99 -19.90
C TYR A 278 -10.84 4.24 -19.16
N GLY A 279 -10.92 5.02 -18.08
CA GLY A 279 -9.78 5.36 -17.27
C GLY A 279 -9.68 4.56 -15.99
N ILE A 280 -8.59 4.79 -15.26
CA ILE A 280 -8.36 4.18 -13.94
C ILE A 280 -9.47 4.50 -12.94
N GLY A 281 -10.13 5.64 -13.06
CA GLY A 281 -11.23 6.04 -12.18
C GLY A 281 -12.48 5.18 -12.33
N GLN A 282 -12.65 4.48 -13.46
CA GLN A 282 -13.69 3.46 -13.66
C GLN A 282 -13.24 2.06 -13.22
N VAL A 283 -11.94 1.76 -13.27
CA VAL A 283 -11.37 0.48 -12.78
C VAL A 283 -11.34 0.44 -11.25
N VAL A 284 -10.94 1.54 -10.62
CA VAL A 284 -10.99 1.71 -9.17
C VAL A 284 -12.39 2.20 -8.77
N ASP A 285 -13.22 1.25 -8.35
CA ASP A 285 -14.57 1.45 -7.83
C ASP A 285 -14.73 0.81 -6.45
N GLU A 286 -15.91 0.92 -5.87
CA GLU A 286 -16.19 0.39 -4.54
C GLU A 286 -15.96 -1.13 -4.46
N LYS A 287 -16.27 -1.87 -5.53
CA LYS A 287 -16.11 -3.33 -5.58
C LYS A 287 -14.66 -3.75 -5.71
N SER A 288 -13.88 -3.08 -6.57
CA SER A 288 -12.46 -3.37 -6.73
C SER A 288 -11.66 -2.97 -5.49
N VAL A 289 -12.05 -1.88 -4.81
CA VAL A 289 -11.50 -1.52 -3.48
C VAL A 289 -11.80 -2.61 -2.44
N VAL A 290 -13.03 -3.09 -2.36
CA VAL A 290 -13.39 -4.21 -1.45
C VAL A 290 -12.63 -5.48 -1.80
N ASN A 291 -12.48 -5.81 -3.08
CA ASN A 291 -11.65 -6.94 -3.53
C ASN A 291 -10.20 -6.81 -3.06
N GLY A 292 -9.64 -5.59 -3.11
CA GLY A 292 -8.33 -5.29 -2.55
C GLY A 292 -8.26 -5.57 -1.04
N VAL A 293 -9.25 -5.14 -0.26
CA VAL A 293 -9.31 -5.44 1.17
C VAL A 293 -9.42 -6.96 1.43
N VAL A 294 -10.27 -7.67 0.69
CA VAL A 294 -10.41 -9.13 0.80
C VAL A 294 -9.08 -9.83 0.51
N ALA A 295 -8.37 -9.47 -0.57
CA ALA A 295 -7.08 -10.06 -0.88
C ALA A 295 -6.00 -9.74 0.16
N LEU A 296 -6.00 -8.53 0.72
CA LEU A 296 -5.11 -8.16 1.82
C LEU A 296 -5.32 -9.09 3.02
N LEU A 297 -6.56 -9.28 3.44
CA LEU A 297 -6.94 -10.09 4.59
C LEU A 297 -6.65 -11.57 4.36
N ALA A 298 -7.06 -12.09 3.20
CA ALA A 298 -6.90 -13.50 2.84
C ALA A 298 -5.43 -13.96 2.83
N THR A 299 -4.51 -13.03 2.61
CA THR A 299 -3.07 -13.32 2.53
C THR A 299 -2.26 -12.82 3.73
N GLY A 300 -2.91 -12.17 4.69
CA GLY A 300 -2.25 -11.56 5.83
C GLY A 300 -1.27 -10.47 5.42
N GLY A 301 -1.65 -9.60 4.47
CA GLY A 301 -0.82 -8.49 4.00
C GLY A 301 -0.54 -7.41 5.04
N SER A 302 0.25 -6.42 4.67
CA SER A 302 0.77 -5.38 5.57
C SER A 302 -0.33 -4.53 6.21
N THR A 303 -0.24 -4.23 7.50
CA THR A 303 -1.17 -3.30 8.16
C THR A 303 -1.07 -1.87 7.63
N ASN A 304 0.03 -1.49 6.96
CA ASN A 304 0.16 -0.20 6.28
C ASN A 304 -0.94 0.03 5.23
N HIS A 305 -1.49 -1.04 4.66
CA HIS A 305 -2.60 -0.97 3.71
C HIS A 305 -3.90 -0.47 4.30
N THR A 306 -4.08 -0.54 5.62
CA THR A 306 -5.22 0.12 6.29
C THR A 306 -5.18 1.64 6.12
N MET A 307 -4.01 2.23 5.85
CA MET A 307 -3.88 3.64 5.47
C MET A 307 -3.84 3.83 3.96
N HIS A 308 -3.07 2.99 3.26
CA HIS A 308 -2.85 3.16 1.81
C HIS A 308 -4.11 2.89 0.98
N LEU A 309 -4.90 1.86 1.31
CA LEU A 309 -6.16 1.59 0.60
C LEU A 309 -7.20 2.68 0.88
N ILE A 310 -7.29 3.20 2.12
CA ILE A 310 -8.16 4.33 2.43
C ILE A 310 -7.76 5.55 1.61
N SER A 311 -6.46 5.87 1.55
CA SER A 311 -5.94 6.98 0.76
C SER A 311 -6.20 6.82 -0.75
N MET A 312 -6.00 5.63 -1.32
CA MET A 312 -6.30 5.37 -2.73
C MET A 312 -7.81 5.42 -3.01
N ALA A 313 -8.64 4.84 -2.13
CA ALA A 313 -10.09 4.88 -2.24
C ALA A 313 -10.61 6.32 -2.20
N ALA A 314 -10.13 7.14 -1.27
CA ALA A 314 -10.50 8.54 -1.14
C ALA A 314 -10.18 9.35 -2.42
N ALA A 315 -9.05 9.06 -3.09
CA ALA A 315 -8.69 9.69 -4.36
C ALA A 315 -9.63 9.31 -5.52
N ALA A 316 -10.36 8.18 -5.41
CA ALA A 316 -11.41 7.74 -6.33
C ALA A 316 -12.83 8.16 -5.90
N GLY A 317 -12.96 8.95 -4.83
CA GLY A 317 -14.25 9.34 -4.24
C GLY A 317 -14.95 8.20 -3.48
N VAL A 318 -14.22 7.13 -3.12
CA VAL A 318 -14.71 6.00 -2.33
C VAL A 318 -14.33 6.20 -0.87
N ASP A 319 -15.32 6.18 0.01
CA ASP A 319 -15.14 6.27 1.46
C ASP A 319 -15.00 4.85 2.02
N LEU A 320 -13.78 4.49 2.46
CA LEU A 320 -13.43 3.21 3.08
C LEU A 320 -12.99 3.45 4.53
N THR A 321 -13.48 2.65 5.46
CA THR A 321 -13.24 2.82 6.91
C THR A 321 -12.63 1.57 7.52
N TRP A 322 -11.94 1.68 8.67
CA TRP A 322 -11.38 0.50 9.36
C TRP A 322 -12.46 -0.49 9.81
N GLU A 323 -13.68 -0.05 10.05
CA GLU A 323 -14.83 -0.92 10.35
C GLU A 323 -15.14 -1.86 9.18
N ASP A 324 -14.98 -1.38 7.95
CA ASP A 324 -15.14 -2.23 6.77
C ASP A 324 -14.02 -3.30 6.72
N PHE A 325 -12.80 -2.95 7.13
CA PHE A 325 -11.71 -3.93 7.25
C PHE A 325 -11.99 -4.95 8.35
N ASP A 326 -12.50 -4.55 9.51
CA ASP A 326 -12.77 -5.44 10.65
C ASP A 326 -13.90 -6.42 10.35
N ASP A 327 -15.02 -5.92 9.79
CA ASP A 327 -16.15 -6.74 9.38
C ASP A 327 -15.74 -7.75 8.29
N LEU A 328 -14.96 -7.31 7.30
CA LEU A 328 -14.40 -8.22 6.30
C LEU A 328 -13.42 -9.19 6.94
N SER A 329 -12.54 -8.74 7.84
CA SER A 329 -11.56 -9.63 8.47
C SER A 329 -12.23 -10.74 9.26
N ALA A 330 -13.39 -10.51 9.86
CA ALA A 330 -14.15 -11.54 10.56
C ALA A 330 -14.70 -12.65 9.63
N ALA A 331 -14.90 -12.34 8.35
CA ALA A 331 -15.52 -13.25 7.38
C ALA A 331 -14.54 -13.85 6.36
N ILE A 332 -13.44 -13.17 6.08
CA ILE A 332 -12.46 -13.57 5.07
C ILE A 332 -11.39 -14.47 5.72
N PRO A 333 -11.24 -15.72 5.26
CA PRO A 333 -10.30 -16.64 5.84
C PRO A 333 -8.86 -16.35 5.40
N SER A 334 -7.89 -16.64 6.27
CA SER A 334 -6.47 -16.62 5.90
C SER A 334 -6.09 -17.87 5.11
N VAL A 335 -5.79 -17.71 3.82
CA VAL A 335 -5.47 -18.81 2.89
C VAL A 335 -4.01 -18.86 2.49
N ALA A 336 -3.18 -17.88 2.86
CA ALA A 336 -1.76 -17.87 2.53
C ALA A 336 -0.87 -17.66 3.77
N ARG A 337 0.29 -18.34 3.79
CA ARG A 337 1.36 -18.17 4.79
C ARG A 337 2.67 -17.79 4.12
N ILE A 338 2.82 -16.49 3.89
CA ILE A 338 4.00 -15.89 3.27
C ILE A 338 4.80 -15.16 4.35
N TYR A 339 6.13 -15.28 4.34
CA TYR A 339 7.05 -14.64 5.25
C TYR A 339 6.77 -13.13 5.31
N PRO A 340 6.50 -12.56 6.49
CA PRO A 340 6.84 -13.07 7.83
C PRO A 340 5.81 -13.95 8.52
N ASN A 341 4.61 -14.16 7.94
CA ASN A 341 3.56 -14.98 8.55
C ASN A 341 3.78 -16.49 8.38
N GLY A 342 4.77 -16.87 7.59
CA GLY A 342 5.19 -18.25 7.32
C GLY A 342 6.66 -18.29 6.89
N PRO A 343 7.22 -19.48 6.66
CA PRO A 343 8.61 -19.62 6.23
C PRO A 343 8.82 -19.30 4.74
N ALA A 344 7.79 -19.47 3.90
CA ALA A 344 7.85 -19.32 2.45
C ALA A 344 7.86 -17.87 2.01
N ASP A 345 8.69 -17.50 1.04
CA ASP A 345 8.71 -16.14 0.47
C ASP A 345 7.69 -15.98 -0.67
N VAL A 346 7.61 -14.79 -1.28
CA VAL A 346 6.64 -14.52 -2.36
C VAL A 346 6.87 -15.36 -3.62
N ASN A 347 8.10 -15.83 -3.86
CA ASN A 347 8.43 -16.66 -5.00
C ASN A 347 7.88 -18.07 -4.79
N HIS A 348 8.02 -18.61 -3.57
CA HIS A 348 7.40 -19.87 -3.21
C HIS A 348 5.87 -19.78 -3.23
N PHE A 349 5.27 -18.67 -2.77
CA PHE A 349 3.84 -18.41 -2.95
C PHE A 349 3.43 -18.42 -4.43
N HIS A 350 4.19 -17.76 -5.29
CA HIS A 350 3.93 -17.75 -6.73
C HIS A 350 3.98 -19.16 -7.32
N ALA A 351 4.99 -19.95 -6.95
CA ALA A 351 5.14 -21.34 -7.38
C ALA A 351 4.03 -22.27 -6.85
N ALA A 352 3.51 -22.02 -5.64
CA ALA A 352 2.39 -22.79 -5.06
C ALA A 352 1.05 -22.59 -5.81
N GLY A 353 0.95 -21.57 -6.66
CA GLY A 353 -0.24 -21.23 -7.44
C GLY A 353 -0.45 -19.72 -7.59
N GLY A 354 0.16 -18.93 -6.70
CA GLY A 354 0.23 -17.48 -6.76
C GLY A 354 -1.13 -16.78 -6.79
N THR A 355 -1.13 -15.57 -7.35
CA THR A 355 -2.32 -14.72 -7.45
C THR A 355 -3.45 -15.41 -8.22
N ALA A 356 -3.15 -16.21 -9.24
CA ALA A 356 -4.17 -16.83 -10.07
C ALA A 356 -5.01 -17.86 -9.31
N TYR A 357 -4.37 -18.70 -8.50
CA TYR A 357 -5.07 -19.64 -7.63
C TYR A 357 -5.82 -18.91 -6.50
N LEU A 358 -5.20 -17.88 -5.90
CA LEU A 358 -5.83 -17.04 -4.87
C LEU A 358 -7.15 -16.43 -5.37
N VAL A 359 -7.13 -15.78 -6.54
CA VAL A 359 -8.32 -15.16 -7.13
C VAL A 359 -9.38 -16.21 -7.42
N ARG A 360 -8.99 -17.37 -7.98
CA ARG A 360 -9.92 -18.48 -8.25
C ARG A 360 -10.62 -18.93 -6.97
N THR A 361 -9.87 -19.30 -5.94
CA THR A 361 -10.47 -19.86 -4.74
C THR A 361 -11.38 -18.86 -4.01
N LEU A 362 -11.04 -17.57 -4.02
CA LEU A 362 -11.87 -16.55 -3.39
C LEU A 362 -13.11 -16.20 -4.23
N LEU A 363 -13.01 -16.17 -5.56
CA LEU A 363 -14.17 -16.01 -6.45
C LEU A 363 -15.15 -17.17 -6.30
N ASP A 364 -14.64 -18.40 -6.26
CA ASP A 364 -15.47 -19.61 -6.15
C ASP A 364 -16.16 -19.70 -4.77
N ALA A 365 -15.52 -19.17 -3.72
CA ALA A 365 -16.15 -18.96 -2.41
C ALA A 365 -17.10 -17.75 -2.36
N GLY A 366 -17.23 -16.99 -3.45
CA GLY A 366 -18.04 -15.79 -3.54
C GLY A 366 -17.51 -14.62 -2.72
N MET A 367 -16.23 -14.62 -2.35
CA MET A 367 -15.60 -13.59 -1.50
C MET A 367 -15.06 -12.41 -2.30
N LEU A 368 -14.90 -12.55 -3.62
CA LEU A 368 -14.53 -11.46 -4.53
C LEU A 368 -15.69 -11.11 -5.47
N HIS A 369 -15.79 -9.84 -5.82
CA HIS A 369 -16.62 -9.33 -6.90
C HIS A 369 -16.03 -9.70 -8.25
N GLU A 370 -16.74 -10.56 -8.99
CA GLU A 370 -16.38 -10.93 -10.36
C GLU A 370 -16.70 -9.80 -11.35
N ASP A 371 -17.78 -9.04 -11.11
CA ASP A 371 -18.35 -8.08 -12.05
C ASP A 371 -17.70 -6.68 -11.97
N VAL A 372 -16.37 -6.66 -12.03
CA VAL A 372 -15.53 -5.45 -12.02
C VAL A 372 -14.91 -5.18 -13.39
N LEU A 373 -14.62 -3.92 -13.68
CA LEU A 373 -13.80 -3.53 -14.84
C LEU A 373 -12.32 -3.65 -14.46
N THR A 374 -11.50 -4.16 -15.37
CA THR A 374 -10.06 -4.34 -15.16
C THR A 374 -9.29 -3.97 -16.42
N LEU A 375 -7.96 -3.86 -16.33
CA LEU A 375 -7.09 -3.69 -17.49
C LEU A 375 -7.26 -4.83 -18.51
N ALA A 376 -7.56 -6.05 -18.06
CA ALA A 376 -7.83 -7.20 -18.93
C ALA A 376 -9.22 -7.20 -19.57
N GLY A 377 -10.04 -6.18 -19.31
CA GLY A 377 -11.45 -6.13 -19.69
C GLY A 377 -12.38 -6.38 -18.50
N ARG A 378 -13.69 -6.53 -18.77
CA ARG A 378 -14.68 -6.72 -17.70
C ARG A 378 -14.67 -8.16 -17.22
N GLY A 379 -14.52 -8.35 -15.91
CA GLY A 379 -14.53 -9.66 -15.26
C GLY A 379 -13.23 -9.96 -14.52
N LEU A 380 -13.29 -10.16 -13.20
CA LEU A 380 -12.10 -10.55 -12.42
C LEU A 380 -11.61 -11.97 -12.76
N ARG A 381 -12.45 -12.79 -13.40
CA ARG A 381 -12.09 -14.16 -13.82
C ARG A 381 -10.89 -14.19 -14.77
N HIS A 382 -10.57 -13.11 -15.48
CA HIS A 382 -9.32 -13.01 -16.26
C HIS A 382 -8.07 -13.24 -15.39
N TYR A 383 -8.14 -12.92 -14.09
CA TYR A 383 -7.04 -13.06 -13.14
C TYR A 383 -6.95 -14.45 -12.52
N THR A 384 -7.74 -15.43 -12.97
CA THR A 384 -7.49 -16.86 -12.68
C THR A 384 -6.55 -17.52 -13.68
N ARG A 385 -6.07 -16.75 -14.66
CA ARG A 385 -5.09 -17.16 -15.68
C ARG A 385 -3.70 -16.68 -15.31
N LYS A 386 -2.68 -17.36 -15.84
CA LYS A 386 -1.28 -16.98 -15.69
C LYS A 386 -0.63 -16.67 -17.04
N PRO A 387 0.28 -15.69 -17.10
CA PRO A 387 1.04 -15.40 -18.30
C PRO A 387 2.14 -16.45 -18.49
N VAL A 388 2.30 -16.93 -19.72
CA VAL A 388 3.37 -17.85 -20.14
C VAL A 388 3.85 -17.47 -21.53
N LEU A 389 5.06 -17.90 -21.90
CA LEU A 389 5.53 -17.85 -23.28
C LEU A 389 5.31 -19.21 -23.95
N VAL A 390 4.51 -19.22 -25.01
CA VAL A 390 4.32 -20.37 -25.91
C VAL A 390 4.93 -19.99 -27.26
N ASP A 391 5.98 -20.70 -27.68
CA ASP A 391 6.72 -20.40 -28.92
C ASP A 391 7.19 -18.93 -29.03
N GLY A 392 7.54 -18.32 -27.89
CA GLY A 392 7.98 -16.92 -27.81
C GLY A 392 6.86 -15.88 -27.82
N VAL A 393 5.58 -16.30 -27.81
CA VAL A 393 4.41 -15.43 -27.75
C VAL A 393 3.79 -15.48 -26.35
N LEU A 394 3.41 -14.32 -25.82
CA LEU A 394 2.72 -14.24 -24.54
C LEU A 394 1.29 -14.78 -24.67
N GLU A 395 0.98 -15.81 -23.88
CA GLU A 395 -0.37 -16.36 -23.75
C GLU A 395 -0.82 -16.32 -22.28
N PHE A 396 -2.14 -16.16 -22.09
CA PHE A 396 -2.77 -16.26 -20.76
C PHE A 396 -3.49 -17.59 -20.66
N VAL A 397 -2.87 -18.55 -19.99
CA VAL A 397 -3.39 -19.92 -19.83
C VAL A 397 -4.09 -20.09 -18.48
N GLU A 398 -5.04 -21.00 -18.41
CA GLU A 398 -5.69 -21.33 -17.12
C GLU A 398 -4.64 -21.83 -16.12
N ALA A 399 -4.65 -21.26 -14.92
CA ALA A 399 -3.79 -21.72 -13.83
C ALA A 399 -4.32 -23.04 -13.24
N SER A 400 -3.49 -23.69 -12.42
CA SER A 400 -3.90 -24.89 -11.68
C SER A 400 -5.16 -24.61 -10.87
N GLN A 401 -6.10 -25.57 -10.87
CA GLN A 401 -7.29 -25.52 -10.03
C GLN A 401 -7.01 -25.97 -8.59
N GLU A 402 -5.82 -26.49 -8.33
CA GLU A 402 -5.35 -26.96 -7.03
C GLU A 402 -4.06 -26.23 -6.63
N SER A 403 -3.86 -26.06 -5.33
CA SER A 403 -2.59 -25.55 -4.80
C SER A 403 -1.51 -26.61 -4.98
N LEU A 404 -0.32 -26.19 -5.42
CA LEU A 404 0.86 -27.03 -5.53
C LEU A 404 1.62 -27.16 -4.20
N ASP A 405 1.32 -26.31 -3.22
CA ASP A 405 1.80 -26.46 -1.84
C ASP A 405 0.76 -25.93 -0.82
N PRO A 406 -0.09 -26.82 -0.25
CA PRO A 406 -1.06 -26.48 0.79
C PRO A 406 -0.44 -26.01 2.12
N ALA A 407 0.89 -26.11 2.32
CA ALA A 407 1.57 -25.50 3.46
C ALA A 407 1.79 -23.99 3.28
N VAL A 408 1.71 -23.49 2.04
CA VAL A 408 1.89 -22.07 1.68
C VAL A 408 0.58 -21.40 1.27
N LEU A 409 -0.22 -22.08 0.43
CA LEU A 409 -1.44 -21.53 -0.14
C LEU A 409 -2.54 -22.59 -0.13
N ARG A 410 -3.69 -22.30 0.47
CA ARG A 410 -4.81 -23.24 0.64
C ARG A 410 -6.07 -22.78 -0.08
N PRO A 411 -7.03 -23.69 -0.36
CA PRO A 411 -8.36 -23.27 -0.77
C PRO A 411 -9.08 -22.55 0.40
N ALA A 412 -9.99 -21.64 0.05
CA ALA A 412 -10.83 -20.93 1.02
C ALA A 412 -11.75 -21.85 1.84
N THR A 413 -11.96 -23.09 1.39
CA THR A 413 -12.75 -24.12 2.09
C THR A 413 -11.94 -24.87 3.17
N ASP A 414 -10.61 -24.84 3.13
CA ASP A 414 -9.71 -25.39 4.16
C ASP A 414 -8.61 -24.38 4.48
N PRO A 415 -8.94 -23.23 5.08
CA PRO A 415 -7.97 -22.16 5.29
C PRO A 415 -7.04 -22.42 6.49
N PHE A 416 -5.99 -21.61 6.63
CA PHE A 416 -5.13 -21.63 7.82
C PHE A 416 -5.81 -21.05 9.06
N ALA A 417 -6.70 -20.08 8.86
CA ALA A 417 -7.54 -19.50 9.89
C ALA A 417 -8.88 -19.06 9.27
N ALA A 418 -9.94 -19.10 10.07
CA ALA A 418 -11.28 -18.70 9.63
C ALA A 418 -11.45 -17.18 9.46
N ASP A 419 -10.48 -16.39 9.95
CA ASP A 419 -10.47 -14.93 9.86
C ASP A 419 -9.13 -14.42 9.27
N GLY A 420 -9.13 -13.15 8.85
CA GLY A 420 -7.98 -12.47 8.26
C GLY A 420 -6.95 -11.96 9.29
N GLY A 421 -7.24 -12.11 10.58
CA GLY A 421 -6.35 -11.74 11.67
C GLY A 421 -6.11 -10.23 11.84
N LEU A 422 -6.92 -9.36 11.24
CA LEU A 422 -6.92 -7.91 11.53
C LEU A 422 -8.11 -7.60 12.44
N ARG A 423 -7.89 -6.79 13.47
CA ARG A 423 -8.95 -6.31 14.36
C ARG A 423 -8.86 -4.82 14.57
N VAL A 424 -10.03 -4.19 14.64
CA VAL A 424 -10.18 -2.83 15.14
C VAL A 424 -10.30 -2.86 16.66
N LEU A 425 -9.59 -1.94 17.32
CA LEU A 425 -9.67 -1.73 18.77
C LEU A 425 -10.32 -0.39 19.08
N ARG A 426 -11.25 -0.38 20.03
CA ARG A 426 -11.96 0.80 20.52
C ARG A 426 -12.00 0.84 22.03
N GLY A 427 -11.93 2.02 22.64
CA GLY A 427 -12.09 2.15 24.08
C GLY A 427 -11.68 3.52 24.59
N THR A 428 -11.33 3.60 25.87
CA THR A 428 -10.93 4.87 26.49
C THR A 428 -9.68 5.49 25.85
N LEU A 429 -8.88 4.70 25.13
CA LEU A 429 -7.72 5.19 24.39
C LEU A 429 -8.00 5.60 22.93
N GLY A 430 -9.25 5.53 22.48
CA GLY A 430 -9.65 5.94 21.12
C GLY A 430 -9.78 4.75 20.16
N HIS A 431 -9.26 4.93 18.94
CA HIS A 431 -9.36 3.98 17.83
C HIS A 431 -7.98 3.48 17.43
N ALA A 432 -7.80 2.18 17.22
CA ALA A 432 -6.53 1.59 16.79
C ALA A 432 -6.78 0.33 15.98
N ILE A 433 -5.71 -0.22 15.39
CA ILE A 433 -5.74 -1.54 14.78
C ILE A 433 -4.73 -2.47 15.45
N ILE A 434 -5.00 -3.77 15.38
CA ILE A 434 -4.09 -4.82 15.81
C ILE A 434 -4.13 -5.98 14.81
N LYS A 435 -2.97 -6.61 14.59
CA LYS A 435 -2.87 -7.83 13.81
C LYS A 435 -2.59 -9.00 14.71
N VAL A 436 -3.49 -9.99 14.70
CA VAL A 436 -3.49 -11.16 15.60
C VAL A 436 -3.20 -12.47 14.90
N SER A 437 -2.93 -12.47 13.59
CA SER A 437 -2.68 -13.67 12.80
C SER A 437 -1.51 -14.53 13.30
N ALA A 438 -0.52 -13.91 13.95
CA ALA A 438 0.64 -14.58 14.54
C ALA A 438 0.67 -14.53 16.08
N VAL A 439 -0.38 -13.99 16.72
CA VAL A 439 -0.49 -13.86 18.18
C VAL A 439 -1.20 -15.10 18.74
N ALA A 440 -0.52 -15.84 19.62
CA ALA A 440 -1.11 -17.00 20.28
C ALA A 440 -2.33 -16.60 21.13
N ASP A 441 -3.32 -17.50 21.26
CA ASP A 441 -4.59 -17.19 21.92
C ASP A 441 -4.46 -16.70 23.37
N GLU A 442 -3.45 -17.18 24.09
CA GLU A 442 -3.08 -16.77 25.45
C GLU A 442 -2.52 -15.36 25.55
N HIS A 443 -2.02 -14.80 24.44
CA HIS A 443 -1.47 -13.44 24.37
C HIS A 443 -2.43 -12.43 23.71
N LYS A 444 -3.62 -12.87 23.29
CA LYS A 444 -4.62 -11.97 22.66
C LYS A 444 -5.25 -10.98 23.63
N VAL A 445 -5.09 -11.19 24.93
CA VAL A 445 -5.54 -10.26 25.98
C VAL A 445 -4.37 -10.01 26.92
N VAL A 446 -3.94 -8.76 27.02
CA VAL A 446 -2.89 -8.33 27.95
C VAL A 446 -3.44 -7.20 28.80
N GLN A 447 -3.33 -7.34 30.12
CA GLN A 447 -3.65 -6.29 31.07
C GLN A 447 -2.45 -6.12 32.01
N ALA A 448 -1.73 -5.01 31.88
CA ALA A 448 -0.50 -4.78 32.65
C ALA A 448 -0.23 -3.28 32.86
N PRO A 449 0.62 -2.92 33.84
CA PRO A 449 1.05 -1.54 34.03
C PRO A 449 1.78 -0.98 32.80
N ALA A 450 1.53 0.28 32.49
CA ALA A 450 2.15 0.99 31.39
C ALA A 450 3.60 1.37 31.70
N ARG A 451 4.46 1.33 30.68
CA ARG A 451 5.74 2.03 30.65
C ARG A 451 5.78 2.92 29.41
N VAL A 452 5.87 4.22 29.61
CA VAL A 452 5.71 5.24 28.56
C VAL A 452 7.07 5.70 28.02
N PHE A 453 7.15 5.76 26.70
CA PHE A 453 8.29 6.27 25.95
C PHE A 453 7.80 7.22 24.85
N THR A 454 8.70 8.08 24.37
CA THR A 454 8.46 8.97 23.23
C THR A 454 9.26 8.56 21.99
N ASP A 455 10.18 7.61 22.11
CA ASP A 455 11.01 7.12 21.00
C ASP A 455 11.52 5.68 21.25
N GLN A 456 12.09 5.08 20.21
CA GLN A 456 12.65 3.71 20.27
C GLN A 456 13.95 3.64 21.08
N VAL A 457 14.70 4.73 21.20
CA VAL A 457 16.00 4.76 21.87
C VAL A 457 15.82 4.61 23.37
N GLY A 458 14.92 5.39 23.97
CA GLY A 458 14.56 5.30 25.38
C GLY A 458 14.04 3.92 25.76
N PHE A 459 13.21 3.32 24.90
CA PHE A 459 12.76 1.94 25.09
C PHE A 459 13.92 0.94 25.12
N LEU A 460 14.82 0.99 24.13
CA LEU A 460 15.96 0.07 24.04
C LEU A 460 16.93 0.23 25.21
N GLN A 461 17.11 1.46 25.70
CA GLN A 461 17.91 1.74 26.89
C GLN A 461 17.27 1.19 28.17
N ALA A 462 15.94 1.31 28.34
CA ALA A 462 15.24 0.72 29.48
C ALA A 462 15.30 -0.82 29.43
N PHE A 463 15.16 -1.41 28.24
CA PHE A 463 15.31 -2.85 28.03
C PHE A 463 16.73 -3.34 28.38
N SER A 464 17.78 -2.64 27.95
CA SER A 464 19.17 -3.03 28.24
C SER A 464 19.50 -2.96 29.74
N ARG A 465 18.86 -2.05 30.47
CA ARG A 465 18.93 -1.95 31.94
C ARG A 465 18.01 -2.93 32.67
N ARG A 466 17.28 -3.80 31.95
CA ARG A 466 16.34 -4.78 32.49
C ARG A 466 15.17 -4.17 33.29
N GLU A 467 14.83 -2.91 33.04
CA GLU A 467 13.69 -2.24 33.70
C GLU A 467 12.33 -2.82 33.28
N LEU A 468 12.31 -3.58 32.19
CA LEU A 468 11.10 -4.12 31.56
C LEU A 468 10.88 -5.61 31.84
N ASP A 469 11.68 -6.25 32.71
CA ASP A 469 11.56 -7.68 33.08
C ASP A 469 10.36 -7.92 34.02
N ARG A 470 9.16 -7.63 33.52
CA ARG A 470 7.86 -7.74 34.20
C ARG A 470 6.74 -7.71 33.17
N ASP A 471 5.51 -8.02 33.61
CA ASP A 471 4.31 -7.75 32.80
C ASP A 471 4.21 -6.24 32.52
N VAL A 472 4.08 -5.87 31.26
CA VAL A 472 4.16 -4.46 30.84
C VAL A 472 3.41 -4.19 29.55
N VAL A 473 2.64 -3.10 29.54
CA VAL A 473 2.19 -2.48 28.29
C VAL A 473 3.17 -1.37 27.94
N VAL A 474 3.96 -1.58 26.90
CA VAL A 474 4.90 -0.58 26.40
C VAL A 474 4.12 0.43 25.57
N VAL A 475 4.09 1.68 26.01
CA VAL A 475 3.43 2.77 25.29
C VAL A 475 4.49 3.62 24.61
N ILE A 476 4.43 3.76 23.29
CA ILE A 476 5.30 4.68 22.55
C ILE A 476 4.44 5.70 21.84
N ARG A 477 4.45 6.93 22.37
CA ARG A 477 3.68 8.05 21.83
C ARG A 477 4.57 9.03 21.05
N GLU A 478 3.97 10.04 20.44
CA GLU A 478 4.70 11.01 19.59
C GLU A 478 5.30 10.37 18.34
N GLN A 479 4.67 9.29 17.86
CA GLN A 479 5.07 8.55 16.66
C GLN A 479 3.99 8.61 15.56
N GLY A 480 2.95 9.42 15.74
CA GLY A 480 1.87 9.58 14.76
C GLY A 480 2.25 10.40 13.50
N PRO A 481 1.34 10.47 12.52
CA PRO A 481 1.53 11.26 11.30
C PRO A 481 1.94 12.72 11.55
N SER A 482 1.18 13.45 12.38
CA SER A 482 1.46 14.86 12.66
C SER A 482 2.66 15.04 13.60
N ALA A 483 2.98 14.04 14.42
CA ALA A 483 4.14 14.06 15.29
C ALA A 483 5.45 14.10 14.48
N ASN A 484 5.79 13.00 13.82
CA ASN A 484 7.08 12.82 13.15
C ASN A 484 6.97 12.06 11.83
N GLY A 485 5.82 12.12 11.16
CA GLY A 485 5.62 11.46 9.86
C GLY A 485 5.43 9.95 9.96
N MET A 486 5.10 9.44 11.14
CA MET A 486 4.74 8.05 11.39
C MET A 486 5.80 7.03 10.93
N PRO A 487 7.02 7.06 11.49
CA PRO A 487 8.07 6.12 11.11
C PRO A 487 7.73 4.69 11.53
N GLU A 488 8.25 3.69 10.81
CA GLU A 488 8.11 2.29 11.22
C GLU A 488 9.06 1.97 12.40
N LEU A 489 8.49 1.53 13.52
CA LEU A 489 9.22 1.27 14.76
C LEU A 489 9.86 -0.13 14.79
N HIS A 490 10.69 -0.44 13.79
CA HIS A 490 11.23 -1.79 13.57
C HIS A 490 12.05 -2.35 14.74
N ALA A 491 12.74 -1.50 15.52
CA ALA A 491 13.70 -1.97 16.53
C ALA A 491 13.05 -2.54 17.80
N LEU A 492 11.72 -2.41 17.95
CA LEU A 492 11.02 -2.83 19.18
C LEU A 492 10.77 -4.34 19.25
N THR A 493 10.41 -4.95 18.12
CA THR A 493 9.89 -6.32 18.05
C THR A 493 10.82 -7.36 18.66
N PRO A 494 12.15 -7.35 18.41
CA PRO A 494 13.05 -8.34 19.00
C PRO A 494 13.06 -8.28 20.54
N SER A 495 13.16 -7.08 21.12
CA SER A 495 13.18 -6.89 22.58
C SER A 495 11.86 -7.28 23.23
N LEU A 496 10.72 -6.89 22.65
CA LEU A 496 9.40 -7.32 23.13
C LEU A 496 9.24 -8.85 23.07
N GLY A 497 9.75 -9.47 21.99
CA GLY A 497 9.81 -10.93 21.83
C GLY A 497 10.61 -11.62 22.93
N VAL A 498 11.73 -11.03 23.37
CA VAL A 498 12.52 -11.56 24.48
C VAL A 498 11.75 -11.49 25.80
N LEU A 499 11.03 -10.39 26.07
CA LEU A 499 10.23 -10.25 27.29
C LEU A 499 9.10 -11.29 27.35
N GLN A 500 8.36 -11.49 26.25
CA GLN A 500 7.31 -12.51 26.19
C GLN A 500 7.88 -13.93 26.37
N LYS A 501 9.04 -14.24 25.76
CA LYS A 501 9.73 -15.53 25.94
C LYS A 501 10.21 -15.78 27.38
N ARG A 502 10.41 -14.72 28.18
CA ARG A 502 10.70 -14.83 29.62
C ARG A 502 9.44 -15.09 30.46
N GLY A 503 8.27 -15.19 29.82
CA GLY A 503 7.00 -15.51 30.46
C GLY A 503 6.19 -14.29 30.89
N HIS A 504 6.59 -13.07 30.50
CA HIS A 504 5.85 -11.86 30.83
C HIS A 504 4.67 -11.63 29.87
N ALA A 505 3.57 -11.09 30.40
CA ALA A 505 2.48 -10.55 29.60
C ALA A 505 2.90 -9.18 29.05
N VAL A 506 3.10 -9.10 27.73
CA VAL A 506 3.66 -7.91 27.06
C VAL A 506 2.76 -7.48 25.91
N ALA A 507 2.48 -6.19 25.84
CA ALA A 507 1.82 -5.58 24.69
C ALA A 507 2.49 -4.25 24.30
N LEU A 508 2.29 -3.84 23.04
CA LEU A 508 2.70 -2.53 22.53
C LEU A 508 1.45 -1.69 22.24
N VAL A 509 1.50 -0.41 22.60
CA VAL A 509 0.49 0.61 22.24
C VAL A 509 1.22 1.82 21.66
N THR A 510 0.89 2.22 20.43
CA THR A 510 1.53 3.37 19.79
C THR A 510 0.60 4.11 18.84
N ASP A 511 0.73 5.45 18.82
CA ASP A 511 0.13 6.30 17.79
C ASP A 511 0.87 6.22 16.44
N GLY A 512 2.06 5.63 16.43
CA GLY A 512 2.81 5.28 15.22
C GLY A 512 2.49 3.90 14.67
N ARG A 513 3.46 3.30 13.97
CA ARG A 513 3.29 2.01 13.28
C ARG A 513 4.49 1.10 13.38
N MET A 514 4.25 -0.19 13.13
CA MET A 514 5.28 -1.20 12.97
C MET A 514 5.55 -1.44 11.48
N SER A 515 6.48 -2.33 11.13
CA SER A 515 6.85 -2.62 9.74
C SER A 515 5.79 -3.36 8.90
N GLY A 516 4.52 -3.31 9.31
CA GLY A 516 3.39 -3.98 8.64
C GLY A 516 3.31 -5.50 8.78
N ALA A 517 4.43 -6.14 9.16
CA ALA A 517 4.57 -7.56 9.44
C ALA A 517 3.79 -8.00 10.68
N SER A 518 3.23 -9.21 10.66
CA SER A 518 2.63 -9.79 11.87
C SER A 518 3.72 -10.21 12.84
N GLY A 519 3.60 -9.79 14.09
CA GLY A 519 4.45 -10.23 15.19
C GLY A 519 3.70 -11.17 16.13
N ALA A 520 4.44 -11.91 16.96
CA ALA A 520 3.87 -12.72 18.03
C ALA A 520 3.45 -11.90 19.27
N ILE A 521 3.76 -10.59 19.26
CA ILE A 521 3.43 -9.64 20.33
C ILE A 521 2.15 -8.89 19.94
N PRO A 522 1.14 -8.83 20.82
CA PRO A 522 -0.03 -7.98 20.59
C PRO A 522 0.39 -6.50 20.53
N ALA A 523 0.15 -5.86 19.40
CA ALA A 523 0.52 -4.47 19.16
C ALA A 523 -0.69 -3.66 18.66
N ALA A 524 -1.23 -2.81 19.52
CA ALA A 524 -2.18 -1.78 19.15
C ALA A 524 -1.42 -0.63 18.50
N ILE A 525 -1.55 -0.49 17.18
CA ILE A 525 -0.86 0.52 16.38
C ILE A 525 -1.86 1.51 15.81
N HIS A 526 -1.35 2.64 15.31
CA HIS A 526 -2.16 3.70 14.72
C HIS A 526 -3.17 4.27 15.71
N VAL A 527 -2.86 4.27 17.02
CA VAL A 527 -3.76 4.80 18.05
C VAL A 527 -4.11 6.24 17.72
N THR A 528 -5.40 6.49 17.59
CA THR A 528 -5.95 7.74 17.08
C THR A 528 -7.11 8.20 17.98
N PRO A 529 -7.19 9.48 18.37
CA PRO A 529 -6.27 10.59 18.04
C PRO A 529 -4.85 10.39 18.57
N GLU A 530 -3.84 10.82 17.80
CA GLU A 530 -2.42 10.74 18.19
C GLU A 530 -2.08 11.72 19.32
N SER A 531 -0.90 11.55 19.94
CA SER A 531 -0.53 12.32 21.13
C SER A 531 -0.45 13.83 20.91
N VAL A 532 0.06 14.28 19.76
CA VAL A 532 0.25 15.72 19.47
C VAL A 532 -1.06 16.47 19.23
N HIS A 533 -2.14 15.74 18.92
CA HIS A 533 -3.50 16.27 18.85
C HIS A 533 -4.25 16.06 20.18
N ALA A 534 -3.51 15.97 21.29
CA ALA A 534 -4.04 15.77 22.64
C ALA A 534 -4.93 14.51 22.78
N GLY A 535 -4.67 13.48 21.97
CA GLY A 535 -5.37 12.20 22.08
C GLY A 535 -5.16 11.51 23.43
N PRO A 536 -6.05 10.60 23.86
CA PRO A 536 -5.95 9.93 25.16
C PRO A 536 -4.59 9.32 25.49
N ILE A 537 -3.87 8.79 24.48
CA ILE A 537 -2.51 8.25 24.63
C ILE A 537 -1.50 9.26 25.23
N SER A 538 -1.72 10.57 25.05
CA SER A 538 -0.89 11.63 25.64
C SER A 538 -1.03 11.79 27.16
N LYS A 539 -2.11 11.28 27.75
CA LYS A 539 -2.42 11.40 29.19
C LYS A 539 -1.96 10.21 30.02
N ILE A 540 -1.53 9.14 29.35
CA ILE A 540 -1.01 7.93 30.00
C ILE A 540 0.28 8.28 30.77
N GLN A 541 0.36 7.76 31.99
CA GLN A 541 1.51 7.86 32.88
C GLN A 541 2.08 6.47 33.17
N ASP A 542 3.34 6.40 33.59
CA ASP A 542 3.95 5.15 34.02
C ASP A 542 3.15 4.54 35.18
N GLY A 543 2.87 3.23 35.08
CA GLY A 543 2.12 2.50 36.11
C GLY A 543 0.61 2.41 35.87
N ASP A 544 0.02 3.24 35.00
CA ASP A 544 -1.38 3.11 34.61
C ASP A 544 -1.64 1.70 34.06
N VAL A 545 -2.70 1.03 34.52
CA VAL A 545 -3.02 -0.30 33.98
C VAL A 545 -3.73 -0.13 32.63
N ILE A 546 -3.21 -0.77 31.59
CA ILE A 546 -3.83 -0.78 30.25
C ILE A 546 -4.27 -2.19 29.93
N ARG A 547 -5.47 -2.32 29.36
CA ARG A 547 -6.01 -3.54 28.79
C ARG A 547 -6.04 -3.45 27.27
N VAL A 548 -5.27 -4.32 26.63
CA VAL A 548 -5.31 -4.59 25.18
C VAL A 548 -6.04 -5.91 24.99
N ASP A 549 -7.28 -5.86 24.50
CA ASP A 549 -8.13 -7.04 24.32
C ASP A 549 -8.51 -7.19 22.84
N ALA A 550 -7.75 -8.03 22.14
CA ALA A 550 -7.98 -8.29 20.74
C ALA A 550 -9.13 -9.29 20.48
N ARG A 551 -9.68 -9.91 21.54
CA ARG A 551 -10.84 -10.81 21.42
C ARG A 551 -12.14 -10.01 21.34
N THR A 552 -12.25 -8.97 22.16
CA THR A 552 -13.43 -8.09 22.19
C THR A 552 -13.26 -6.81 21.40
N GLY A 553 -12.08 -6.57 20.81
CA GLY A 553 -11.79 -5.32 20.09
C GLY A 553 -11.68 -4.12 21.02
N ARG A 554 -11.15 -4.28 22.24
CA ARG A 554 -11.09 -3.23 23.26
C ARG A 554 -9.66 -2.73 23.52
N LEU A 555 -9.50 -1.42 23.68
CA LEU A 555 -8.25 -0.79 24.10
C LEU A 555 -8.55 0.27 25.17
N ASP A 556 -8.29 -0.07 26.42
CA ASP A 556 -8.70 0.72 27.57
C ASP A 556 -7.54 1.00 28.53
N VAL A 557 -7.46 2.23 29.01
CA VAL A 557 -6.76 2.57 30.25
C VAL A 557 -7.71 2.41 31.42
N LEU A 558 -7.30 1.67 32.45
CA LEU A 558 -8.07 1.35 33.65
C LEU A 558 -7.72 2.32 34.78
N VAL A 559 -7.94 3.60 34.51
CA VAL A 559 -7.88 4.70 35.47
C VAL A 559 -9.30 5.23 35.64
N ASP A 560 -9.62 5.76 36.82
CA ASP A 560 -10.90 6.42 37.04
C ASP A 560 -11.15 7.50 35.97
N GLU A 561 -12.39 7.57 35.46
CA GLU A 561 -12.72 8.41 34.30
C GLU A 561 -12.53 9.89 34.61
N ASP A 562 -12.93 10.35 35.80
CA ASP A 562 -12.78 11.74 36.22
C ASP A 562 -11.29 12.08 36.45
N GLU A 563 -10.53 11.15 37.05
CA GLU A 563 -9.08 11.29 37.21
C GLU A 563 -8.39 11.42 35.84
N PHE A 564 -8.68 10.51 34.91
CA PHE A 564 -8.05 10.49 33.59
C PHE A 564 -8.46 11.68 32.73
N ALA A 565 -9.72 12.10 32.81
CA ALA A 565 -10.21 13.31 32.14
C ALA A 565 -9.50 14.57 32.63
N ALA A 566 -9.27 14.68 33.94
CA ALA A 566 -8.59 15.82 34.58
C ALA A 566 -7.09 15.92 34.25
N ARG A 567 -6.45 14.83 33.80
CA ARG A 567 -5.03 14.86 33.41
C ARG A 567 -4.81 15.75 32.20
N LEU A 568 -3.78 16.59 32.29
CA LEU A 568 -3.29 17.36 31.16
C LEU A 568 -2.53 16.44 30.19
N PRO A 569 -2.71 16.58 28.87
CA PRO A 569 -1.85 15.96 27.87
C PRO A 569 -0.38 16.26 28.17
N ALA A 570 0.48 15.26 28.05
CA ALA A 570 1.91 15.50 28.16
C ALA A 570 2.39 16.47 27.08
N GLN A 571 3.28 17.39 27.46
CA GLN A 571 3.94 18.26 26.50
C GLN A 571 4.87 17.44 25.62
N ARG A 572 4.81 17.71 24.31
CA ARG A 572 5.70 17.10 23.31
C ARG A 572 7.15 17.38 23.69
N VAL A 573 7.98 16.34 23.72
CA VAL A 573 9.37 16.44 24.17
C VAL A 573 10.30 16.80 23.00
N SER A 574 10.00 16.32 21.78
CA SER A 574 10.88 16.45 20.62
C SER A 574 10.40 17.52 19.63
N ASP A 575 11.28 18.48 19.33
CA ASP A 575 11.10 19.47 18.25
C ASP A 575 11.98 19.14 17.03
N GLU A 576 12.38 17.85 16.88
CA GLU A 576 13.35 17.39 15.86
C GLU A 576 12.75 17.32 14.45
N GLY A 577 12.32 18.48 13.96
CA GLY A 577 11.80 18.66 12.62
C GLY A 577 12.85 18.88 11.53
N VAL A 578 14.15 18.86 11.86
CA VAL A 578 15.25 19.37 11.02
C VAL A 578 16.29 18.28 10.73
N GLY A 579 16.91 18.33 9.56
CA GLY A 579 17.97 17.43 9.11
C GLY A 579 17.43 16.32 8.22
N THR A 580 18.25 15.87 7.26
CA THR A 580 17.85 14.93 6.20
C THR A 580 16.66 15.44 5.37
N GLY A 581 16.47 16.77 5.30
CA GLY A 581 15.39 17.41 4.53
C GLY A 581 14.03 17.46 5.24
N ARG A 582 13.93 17.00 6.50
CA ARG A 582 12.67 16.97 7.28
C ARG A 582 12.02 18.34 7.46
N GLU A 583 12.81 19.41 7.43
CA GLU A 583 12.34 20.79 7.53
C GLU A 583 11.40 21.17 6.37
N LEU A 584 11.60 20.59 5.18
CA LEU A 584 10.75 20.83 4.01
C LEU A 584 9.35 20.21 4.16
N PHE A 585 9.20 19.25 5.08
CA PHE A 585 7.96 18.51 5.32
C PHE A 585 7.15 19.04 6.52
N ALA A 586 7.58 20.14 7.14
CA ALA A 586 6.82 20.79 8.19
C ALA A 586 5.37 21.14 7.77
N PRO A 587 5.10 21.67 6.55
CA PRO A 587 3.73 21.89 6.10
C PRO A 587 2.91 20.60 5.99
N MET A 588 3.53 19.49 5.55
CA MET A 588 2.84 18.20 5.43
C MET A 588 2.50 17.62 6.80
N ARG A 589 3.41 17.71 7.79
CA ARG A 589 3.12 17.33 9.18
C ARG A 589 1.96 18.11 9.78
N ALA A 590 1.84 19.39 9.45
CA ALA A 590 0.75 20.24 9.92
C ALA A 590 -0.60 19.90 9.23
N ALA A 591 -0.57 19.42 7.99
CA ALA A 591 -1.77 19.20 7.17
C ALA A 591 -2.25 17.74 7.11
N VAL A 592 -1.42 16.77 7.52
CA VAL A 592 -1.74 15.35 7.40
C VAL A 592 -2.94 14.96 8.25
N GLY A 593 -3.84 14.16 7.66
CA GLY A 593 -5.00 13.60 8.36
C GLY A 593 -4.64 12.48 9.33
N ARG A 594 -5.66 11.99 10.04
CA ARG A 594 -5.51 10.89 11.00
C ARG A 594 -5.15 9.57 10.32
N ALA A 595 -4.59 8.63 11.09
CA ALA A 595 -4.25 7.30 10.57
C ALA A 595 -5.49 6.51 10.09
N ASP A 596 -6.62 6.62 10.79
CA ASP A 596 -7.89 6.01 10.35
C ASP A 596 -8.58 6.71 9.18
N GLU A 597 -8.05 7.86 8.76
CA GLU A 597 -8.45 8.58 7.56
C GLU A 597 -7.40 8.43 6.43
N GLY A 598 -6.47 7.48 6.56
CA GLY A 598 -5.46 7.18 5.54
C GLY A 598 -4.16 7.98 5.64
N ALA A 599 -4.03 8.84 6.66
CA ALA A 599 -2.85 9.65 6.96
C ALA A 599 -2.24 10.34 5.73
N HIS A 600 -3.07 10.99 4.92
CA HIS A 600 -2.67 11.74 3.73
C HIS A 600 -2.95 13.23 3.88
N VAL A 601 -2.25 14.07 3.11
CA VAL A 601 -2.45 15.53 3.11
C VAL A 601 -3.59 15.99 2.20
N PHE A 602 -4.23 15.08 1.45
CA PHE A 602 -5.29 15.40 0.49
C PHE A 602 -6.69 15.54 1.08
N ALA A 603 -6.79 15.97 2.35
CA ALA A 603 -8.06 16.10 3.03
C ALA A 603 -9.05 16.94 2.19
N GLY A 604 -10.25 16.39 1.95
CA GLY A 604 -11.29 17.08 1.20
C GLY A 604 -11.29 16.88 -0.31
N LEU A 605 -10.47 15.99 -0.93
CA LEU A 605 -10.63 15.66 -2.37
C LEU A 605 -12.09 15.35 -2.73
N GLY A 606 -12.79 14.52 -1.94
CA GLY A 606 -14.21 14.24 -2.16
C GLY A 606 -15.17 15.42 -1.93
N ARG A 607 -14.80 16.40 -1.09
CA ARG A 607 -15.61 17.61 -0.79
C ARG A 607 -15.34 18.75 -1.78
N LEU A 608 -14.12 18.85 -2.31
CA LEU A 608 -13.75 19.81 -3.36
C LEU A 608 -14.57 19.58 -4.64
N TYR A 609 -15.08 18.37 -4.86
CA TYR A 609 -15.93 18.08 -6.02
C TYR A 609 -17.40 18.45 -5.83
N ASP A 610 -17.83 18.78 -4.61
CA ASP A 610 -19.22 19.18 -4.29
C ASP A 610 -19.46 20.68 -4.54
N HIS A 611 -19.00 21.19 -5.69
CA HIS A 611 -19.25 22.58 -6.10
C HIS A 611 -20.72 22.84 -6.48
N THR A 612 -21.59 21.85 -6.39
CA THR A 612 -23.04 21.99 -6.64
C THR A 612 -23.82 22.60 -5.48
N THR A 613 -23.25 22.73 -4.28
CA THR A 613 -23.95 23.36 -3.13
C THR A 613 -23.41 24.72 -2.72
N ALA A 614 -22.17 25.08 -3.08
CA ALA A 614 -21.59 26.37 -2.67
C ALA A 614 -22.08 27.59 -3.50
N ALA A 615 -22.71 27.38 -4.65
CA ALA A 615 -23.13 28.45 -5.56
C ALA A 615 -24.61 28.88 -5.41
N VAL A 616 -25.42 28.20 -4.58
CA VAL A 616 -26.87 28.48 -4.46
C VAL A 616 -27.21 29.29 -3.20
N THR A 617 -26.29 29.44 -2.24
CA THR A 617 -26.55 30.19 -0.99
C THR A 617 -26.09 31.66 -1.02
N SER A 618 -25.55 32.16 -2.14
CA SER A 618 -25.07 33.55 -2.25
C SER A 618 -26.02 34.50 -3.00
N GLU A 619 -27.12 34.01 -3.57
CA GLU A 619 -28.12 34.84 -4.28
C GLU A 619 -29.38 35.19 -3.45
N GLU A 620 -29.53 34.68 -2.22
CA GLU A 620 -30.66 35.06 -1.33
C GLU A 620 -30.32 36.16 -0.31
N THR A 621 -29.19 36.83 -0.45
CA THR A 621 -28.86 38.04 0.35
C THR A 621 -28.32 39.18 -0.51
N ARG A 622 -29.14 39.66 -1.45
CA ARG A 622 -29.01 41.00 -2.03
C ARG A 622 -30.35 41.72 -2.14
#